data_AF-A0A3B5LV58-F1
#
_entry.id   AF-A0A3B5LV58-F1
#
_cell.length_a   1.000
_cell.length_b   1.000
_cell.length_c   1.000
_cell.angle_alpha   90.00
_cell.angle_beta   90.00
_cell.angle_gamma   90.00
#
_symmetry.space_group_name_H-M   'P 1'
#
loop_
_entity.id
_entity.type
_entity.pdbx_description
1 polymer ?
#
loop_
_entity_poly.entity_id
_entity_poly.type
_entity_poly.pdbx_seq_one_letter_code
_entity_poly.pdbx_strand_id
1 'polypeptide(L)' 'MKFPQGSVRSTRDCSQAENSWNPLRWDLSPDEIRTVTDTLIARVKKVYDDVGSLHTETVSAENTLEALANAKLDYACE' A
#
# COMPACT_ATOMS: atom_id res chain seq x y z
N MET A 1 -31.55 29.04 11.45
CA MET A 1 -30.31 28.61 10.76
C MET A 1 -30.07 27.15 11.09
N LYS A 2 -30.02 26.26 10.08
CA LYS A 2 -29.69 24.84 10.24
C LYS A 2 -28.21 24.66 9.92
N PHE A 3 -27.42 24.17 10.87
CA PHE A 3 -26.04 23.79 10.63
C PHE A 3 -26.02 22.36 10.06
N PRO A 4 -25.30 22.09 8.94
CA PRO A 4 -25.15 20.73 8.46
C PRO A 4 -24.25 19.97 9.45
N GLN A 5 -24.75 18.83 9.96
CA GLN A 5 -23.93 17.92 10.74
C GLN A 5 -22.93 17.24 9.81
N GLY A 6 -21.69 17.74 9.84
CA GLY A 6 -20.56 16.98 9.32
C GLY A 6 -20.47 15.66 10.08
N SER A 7 -20.37 14.55 9.35
CA SER A 7 -20.09 13.24 9.91
C SER A 7 -18.78 13.32 10.69
N VAL A 8 -18.89 13.38 12.03
CA VAL A 8 -17.75 13.27 12.92
C VAL A 8 -17.28 11.83 12.81
N ARG A 9 -16.30 11.56 11.94
CA ARG A 9 -15.57 10.29 11.94
C ARG A 9 -14.95 10.17 13.33
N SER A 10 -15.47 9.23 14.11
CA SER A 10 -14.97 8.90 15.43
C SER A 10 -13.50 8.54 15.31
N THR A 11 -12.64 9.23 16.07
CA THR A 11 -11.20 8.97 16.21
C THR A 11 -10.88 7.64 16.92
N ARG A 12 -11.83 6.70 16.96
CA ARG A 12 -11.73 5.46 17.74
C ARG A 12 -10.98 4.31 17.07
N ASP A 13 -10.69 4.37 15.77
CA ASP A 13 -10.01 3.27 15.09
C ASP A 13 -8.49 3.21 15.36
N CYS A 14 -7.88 4.24 15.95
CA CYS A 14 -6.45 4.22 16.28
C CYS A 14 -6.13 3.52 17.62
N SER A 15 -7.13 3.00 18.33
CA SER A 15 -6.99 2.41 19.67
C SER A 15 -6.81 0.89 19.68
N GLN A 16 -6.91 0.22 18.53
CA GLN A 16 -6.57 -1.21 18.39
C GLN A 16 -5.13 -1.36 17.88
N ALA A 17 -4.16 -0.81 18.61
CA ALA A 17 -2.74 -0.95 18.30
C ALA A 17 -2.02 -1.92 19.25
N GLU A 18 -2.76 -2.82 19.91
CA GLU A 18 -2.19 -3.91 20.72
C GLU A 18 -2.08 -5.22 19.93
N ASN A 19 -1.59 -5.14 18.70
CA ASN A 19 -0.80 -6.21 18.05
C ASN A 19 -0.32 -5.67 16.69
N SER A 20 0.65 -4.75 16.65
CA SER A 20 1.35 -4.49 15.39
C SER A 20 2.11 -5.76 15.03
N TRP A 21 1.51 -6.61 14.19
CA TRP A 21 2.17 -7.78 13.64
C TRP A 21 3.41 -7.29 12.89
N ASN A 22 4.58 -7.50 13.47
CA ASN A 22 5.84 -7.29 12.77
C ASN A 22 5.93 -8.36 11.68
N PRO A 23 5.83 -8.00 10.38
CA PRO A 23 5.81 -8.97 9.30
C PRO A 23 7.21 -9.51 8.97
N LEU A 24 8.27 -8.90 9.51
CA LEU A 24 9.66 -9.23 9.19
C LEU A 24 10.00 -10.68 9.57
N ARG A 25 10.50 -11.42 8.58
CA ARG A 25 10.96 -12.81 8.73
C ARG A 25 12.49 -12.86 8.72
N TRP A 26 13.07 -13.39 9.81
CA TRP A 26 14.53 -13.56 9.95
C TRP A 26 14.99 -14.99 9.67
N ASP A 27 14.07 -15.89 9.35
CA ASP A 27 14.24 -17.33 9.25
C ASP A 27 14.16 -17.86 7.81
N LEU A 28 14.18 -16.97 6.81
CA LEU A 28 14.07 -17.35 5.40
C LEU A 28 15.34 -18.06 4.90
N SER A 29 15.14 -19.17 4.20
CA SER A 29 16.19 -19.87 3.47
C SER A 29 16.60 -19.12 2.20
N PRO A 30 17.77 -19.45 1.59
CA PRO A 30 18.21 -18.81 0.36
C PRO A 30 17.22 -18.95 -0.82
N ASP A 31 16.51 -20.07 -0.93
CA ASP A 31 15.50 -20.30 -1.97
C ASP A 31 14.23 -19.47 -1.72
N GLU A 32 13.81 -19.34 -0.46
CA GLU A 32 12.67 -18.49 -0.10
C GLU A 32 12.98 -17.01 -0.34
N ILE A 33 14.19 -16.54 0.00
CA ILE A 33 14.62 -15.16 -0.30
C ILE A 33 14.54 -14.88 -1.79
N ARG A 34 15.05 -15.78 -2.65
CA ARG A 34 14.96 -15.62 -4.11
C ARG A 34 13.50 -15.53 -4.57
N THR A 35 12.67 -16.46 -4.10
CA THR A 35 11.26 -16.53 -4.50
C THR A 35 10.47 -15.28 -4.09
N VAL A 36 10.65 -14.83 -2.84
CA VAL A 36 10.01 -13.61 -2.34
C VAL A 36 10.51 -12.38 -3.09
N THR A 37 11.82 -12.31 -3.37
CA THR A 37 12.41 -11.20 -4.15
C THR A 37 11.81 -11.11 -5.55
N ASP A 38 11.77 -12.21 -6.29
CA ASP A 38 11.23 -12.24 -7.65
C ASP A 38 9.73 -11.89 -7.66
N THR A 39 8.99 -12.38 -6.67
CA THR A 39 7.56 -12.09 -6.50
C THR A 39 7.32 -10.61 -6.21
N LEU A 40 8.11 -10.03 -5.30
CA LEU A 40 8.03 -8.62 -4.92
C LEU A 40 8.36 -7.71 -6.12
N ILE A 41 9.43 -8.01 -6.85
CA ILE A 41 9.79 -7.26 -8.07
C ILE A 41 8.65 -7.32 -9.09
N ALA A 42 8.09 -8.50 -9.36
CA ALA A 42 7.01 -8.65 -10.33
C ALA A 42 5.76 -7.85 -9.93
N ARG A 43 5.37 -7.90 -8.65
CA ARG A 43 4.22 -7.15 -8.11
C ARG A 43 4.41 -5.64 -8.22
N VAL A 44 5.54 -5.13 -7.71
CA VAL A 44 5.82 -3.68 -7.73
C VAL A 44 5.94 -3.19 -9.16
N LYS A 45 6.68 -3.91 -10.02
CA LYS A 45 6.80 -3.57 -11.45
C LYS A 45 5.44 -3.43 -12.12
N LYS A 46 4.52 -4.37 -11.86
CA LYS A 46 3.18 -4.32 -12.45
C LYS A 46 2.45 -3.00 -12.14
N VAL A 47 2.51 -2.51 -10.89
CA VAL A 47 1.87 -1.24 -10.54
C VAL A 47 2.50 -0.07 -11.30
N TYR A 48 3.83 -0.05 -11.43
CA TYR A 48 4.52 1.00 -12.20
C TYR A 48 4.20 0.93 -13.70
N ASP A 49 4.11 -0.28 -14.27
CA ASP A 49 3.72 -0.49 -15.67
C ASP A 49 2.26 -0.06 -15.89
N ASP A 50 1.34 -0.42 -14.98
CA ASP A 50 -0.08 -0.06 -15.04
C ASP A 50 -0.24 1.48 -14.97
N VAL A 51 0.41 2.15 -14.02
CA VAL A 51 0.43 3.61 -13.90
C VAL A 51 1.08 4.27 -15.13
N GLY A 52 2.18 3.72 -15.62
CA GLY A 52 2.89 4.21 -16.81
C GLY A 52 2.08 4.06 -18.11
N SER A 53 1.09 3.17 -18.12
CA SER A 53 0.18 2.94 -19.25
C SER A 53 -1.05 3.85 -19.25
N LEU A 54 -1.28 4.61 -18.17
CA LEU A 54 -2.44 5.50 -18.06
C LEU A 54 -2.37 6.63 -19.08
N HIS A 55 -3.51 6.95 -19.68
CA HIS A 55 -3.59 8.13 -20.52
C HIS A 55 -3.60 9.39 -19.65
N THR A 56 -2.86 10.42 -20.05
CA THR A 56 -2.58 11.61 -19.23
C THR A 56 -3.85 12.33 -18.74
N GLU A 57 -4.93 12.35 -19.52
CA GLU A 57 -6.20 12.96 -19.08
C GLU A 57 -6.98 12.14 -18.04
N THR A 58 -6.61 10.87 -17.85
CA THR A 58 -7.26 9.97 -16.89
C THR A 58 -6.55 9.93 -15.54
N VAL A 59 -5.40 10.60 -15.42
CA VAL A 59 -4.60 10.64 -14.18
C VAL A 59 -5.38 11.29 -13.04
N SER A 60 -5.44 10.61 -11.90
CA SER A 60 -6.05 11.08 -10.66
C SER A 60 -5.14 10.81 -9.46
N ALA A 61 -5.49 11.40 -8.31
CA ALA A 61 -4.75 11.14 -7.07
C ALA A 61 -4.82 9.65 -6.68
N GLU A 62 -5.98 9.03 -6.87
CA GLU A 62 -6.25 7.65 -6.48
C GLU A 62 -5.52 6.65 -7.40
N ASN A 63 -5.61 6.83 -8.71
CA ASN A 63 -5.03 5.86 -9.64
C ASN A 63 -3.51 5.99 -9.83
N THR A 64 -2.92 7.11 -9.39
CA THR A 64 -1.49 7.39 -9.55
C THR A 64 -0.80 7.57 -8.21
N LEU A 65 -1.15 8.60 -7.43
CA LEU A 65 -0.43 8.92 -6.21
C LEU A 65 -0.65 7.86 -5.13
N GLU A 66 -1.91 7.46 -4.91
CA GLU A 66 -2.26 6.42 -3.94
C GLU A 66 -1.75 5.05 -4.40
N ALA A 67 -1.92 4.70 -5.68
CA ALA A 67 -1.38 3.47 -6.24
C ALA A 67 0.14 3.34 -6.02
N LEU A 68 0.91 4.41 -6.29
CA LEU A 68 2.36 4.42 -6.08
C LEU A 68 2.73 4.42 -4.59
N ALA A 69 1.95 5.09 -3.73
CA ALA A 69 2.16 5.06 -2.29
C ALA A 69 1.93 3.66 -1.71
N ASN A 70 0.90 2.95 -2.18
CA ASN A 70 0.61 1.58 -1.79
C ASN A 70 1.71 0.62 -2.27
N ALA A 71 2.16 0.74 -3.53
CA ALA A 71 3.27 -0.07 -4.04
C ALA A 71 4.59 0.18 -3.28
N LYS A 72 4.78 1.38 -2.70
CA LYS A 72 5.91 1.67 -1.82
C LYS A 72 5.81 0.97 -0.47
N LEU A 73 4.60 0.85 0.08
CA LEU A 73 4.37 0.17 1.35
C LEU A 73 4.73 -1.32 1.24
N ASP A 74 4.40 -1.94 0.11
CA ASP A 74 4.63 -3.37 -0.15
C ASP A 74 6.07 -3.83 0.09
N TYR A 75 7.09 -3.04 -0.24
CA TYR A 75 8.49 -3.40 0.02
C TYR A 75 9.07 -2.75 1.30
N ALA A 76 8.39 -1.77 1.89
CA ALA A 76 8.85 -1.11 3.11
C ALA A 76 8.40 -1.84 4.38
N CYS A 77 7.37 -2.68 4.25
CA CYS A 77 6.78 -3.47 5.32
C CYS A 77 6.85 -4.98 5.06
N GLU A 78 7.66 -5.45 4.11
CA GLU A 78 8.00 -6.88 3.93
C GLU A 78 9.37 -7.21 4.54
#